data_AF-A0A3B1K1I2-F1
#
_entry.id   AF-A0A3B1K1I2-F1
#
_cell.length_a   1.000
_cell.length_b   1.000
_cell.length_c   1.000
_cell.angle_alpha   90.00
_cell.angle_beta   90.00
_cell.angle_gamma   90.00
#
_symmetry.space_group_name_H-M   'P 1'
#
loop_
_entity.id
_entity.type
_entity.pdbx_description
1 polymer ?
#
loop_
_entity_poly.entity_id
_entity_poly.type
_entity_poly.pdbx_seq_one_letter_code
_entity_poly.pdbx_strand_id
1 'polypeptide(L)'
;MFPRVLRRRSDAPLDLRAYWKKLKTFLKTLSLQRQMMENLIIARARQDALQRKMEERRLRLQEQANRRFSSTGTITPEEQEQRVLYANILEYDQDHDWPKIWKTNLKKNPNDPTLVSGLVTYLLSCPDHPVMKLLKKLQYQVYNRLYPIVSQYAPLSPVPGHSMSLKPSRSAQSLLFSDSPKGRQKSGLVHSVSDASISLSLLHDLNATDTEPELESEEPPTPAPPDRENSFEDLEQFLTQLDWTPGLGADETLSDVTCDSTYGDLDCHIQDLEERALKEHLKAIVKDIHNSIDRLLSLCLLSFECLNTASSKDHCVACIEEVFFTPIWSPLLALFRRVHRERELAFEHSVQLYHNASPGDVGVAAKLYPKDSALLHGSYPYESAVQELKLLCRDYCPQRKLECIVRTLRLICACAEHYRLLQGNDQSPKTAAIGADDLLPILSYVALRSEQPQLVSECAALEEFIHEGYLIGEEGYCLTSMQSALTYVESLHLGGGLQQAAKLT
;
A
#
# COMPACT_ATOMS: atom_id res chain seq x y z
N MET A 1 -36.73 113.08 -12.59
CA MET A 1 -35.82 113.07 -13.75
C MET A 1 -34.81 111.93 -13.51
N PHE A 2 -34.75 110.96 -14.42
CA PHE A 2 -33.98 109.70 -14.42
C PHE A 2 -32.48 109.82 -14.00
N PRO A 3 -31.70 108.75 -13.65
CA PRO A 3 -31.62 107.50 -14.47
C PRO A 3 -31.10 106.14 -13.87
N ARG A 4 -31.51 105.01 -14.52
CA ARG A 4 -30.72 103.84 -15.07
C ARG A 4 -29.86 102.97 -14.10
N VAL A 5 -29.55 101.65 -14.25
CA VAL A 5 -29.64 100.59 -15.29
C VAL A 5 -29.23 99.21 -14.70
N LEU A 6 -29.68 98.12 -15.35
CA LEU A 6 -29.36 96.68 -15.33
C LEU A 6 -28.11 96.13 -14.61
N ARG A 7 -28.22 94.87 -14.10
CA ARG A 7 -27.28 93.79 -14.49
C ARG A 7 -27.89 92.38 -14.46
N ARG A 8 -27.50 91.59 -15.48
CA ARG A 8 -27.98 90.29 -15.96
C ARG A 8 -27.56 89.11 -15.07
N ARG A 9 -28.43 88.10 -14.93
CA ARG A 9 -28.02 86.70 -14.64
C ARG A 9 -27.55 86.03 -15.94
N SER A 10 -26.48 85.26 -15.82
CA SER A 10 -25.78 84.53 -16.88
C SER A 10 -26.37 83.12 -17.02
N ASP A 11 -27.08 82.84 -18.11
CA ASP A 11 -27.39 81.47 -18.53
C ASP A 11 -26.22 80.94 -19.37
N ALA A 12 -25.52 79.93 -18.85
CA ALA A 12 -24.50 79.18 -19.59
C ALA A 12 -25.19 78.14 -20.49
N PRO A 13 -24.74 77.94 -21.75
CA PRO A 13 -25.36 76.98 -22.64
C PRO A 13 -25.02 75.57 -22.17
N LEU A 14 -26.04 74.76 -21.88
CA LEU A 14 -25.92 73.33 -21.65
C LEU A 14 -25.18 72.69 -22.84
N ASP A 15 -23.99 72.13 -22.60
CA ASP A 15 -23.24 71.38 -23.61
C ASP A 15 -23.93 70.03 -23.88
N LEU A 16 -25.00 70.11 -24.66
CA LEU A 16 -25.82 69.00 -25.15
C LEU A 16 -24.97 67.89 -25.78
N ARG A 17 -23.81 68.23 -26.34
CA ARG A 17 -22.91 67.28 -27.01
C ARG A 17 -22.19 66.40 -25.99
N ALA A 18 -21.78 66.95 -24.84
CA ALA A 18 -21.22 66.19 -23.73
C ALA A 18 -22.27 65.27 -23.07
N TYR A 19 -23.50 65.77 -22.92
CA TYR A 19 -24.62 64.99 -22.39
C TYR A 19 -24.99 63.80 -23.30
N TRP A 20 -25.07 64.03 -24.61
CA TRP A 20 -25.30 62.98 -25.60
C TRP A 20 -24.20 61.91 -25.62
N LYS A 21 -22.93 62.31 -25.44
CA LYS A 21 -21.83 61.34 -25.31
C LYS A 21 -21.99 60.47 -24.05
N LYS A 22 -22.30 61.07 -22.89
CA LYS A 22 -22.55 60.35 -21.64
C LYS A 22 -23.75 59.40 -21.73
N LEU A 23 -24.85 59.83 -22.35
CA LEU A 23 -26.03 59.00 -22.57
C LEU A 23 -25.70 57.82 -23.50
N LYS A 24 -24.93 58.05 -24.56
CA LYS A 24 -24.50 56.99 -25.49
C LYS A 24 -23.56 55.99 -24.83
N THR A 25 -22.66 56.42 -23.95
CA THR A 25 -21.81 55.50 -23.17
C THR A 25 -22.65 54.70 -22.17
N PHE A 26 -23.60 55.35 -21.47
CA PHE A 26 -24.49 54.67 -20.52
C PHE A 26 -25.37 53.61 -21.20
N LEU A 27 -25.98 53.93 -22.34
CA LEU A 27 -26.77 52.97 -23.13
C LEU A 27 -25.92 51.80 -23.63
N LYS A 28 -24.66 52.05 -24.03
CA LYS A 28 -23.72 50.97 -24.39
C LYS A 28 -23.39 50.09 -23.18
N THR A 29 -23.15 50.67 -22.01
CA THR A 29 -22.88 49.91 -20.78
C THR A 29 -24.09 49.07 -20.36
N LEU A 30 -25.31 49.63 -20.39
CA LEU A 30 -26.53 48.87 -20.12
C LEU A 30 -26.76 47.75 -21.14
N SER A 31 -26.50 48.02 -22.43
CA SER A 31 -26.58 46.99 -23.47
C SER A 31 -25.58 45.85 -23.23
N LEU A 32 -24.36 46.17 -22.81
CA LEU A 32 -23.33 45.17 -22.50
C LEU A 32 -23.70 44.37 -21.25
N GLN A 33 -24.18 45.02 -20.19
CA GLN A 33 -24.65 44.36 -18.98
C GLN A 33 -25.82 43.42 -19.28
N ARG A 34 -26.77 43.85 -20.13
CA ARG A 34 -27.87 42.99 -20.60
C ARG A 34 -27.35 41.79 -21.38
N GLN A 35 -26.43 41.99 -22.32
CA GLN A 35 -25.85 40.89 -23.10
C GLN A 35 -25.08 39.89 -22.22
N MET A 36 -24.34 40.39 -21.21
CA MET A 36 -23.64 39.54 -20.25
C MET A 36 -24.62 38.73 -19.38
N MET A 37 -25.70 39.37 -18.91
CA MET A 37 -26.77 38.70 -18.18
C MET A 37 -27.46 37.62 -19.04
N GLU A 38 -27.79 37.94 -20.29
CA GLU A 38 -28.37 36.99 -21.24
C GLU A 38 -27.42 35.80 -21.49
N ASN A 39 -26.12 36.05 -21.69
CA ASN A 39 -25.11 35.00 -21.82
C ASN A 39 -24.99 34.13 -20.56
N LEU A 40 -25.07 34.73 -19.37
CA LEU A 40 -25.04 34.01 -18.10
C LEU A 40 -26.27 33.11 -17.93
N ILE A 41 -27.46 33.61 -18.28
CA ILE A 41 -28.71 32.83 -18.25
C ILE A 41 -28.61 31.66 -19.24
N ILE A 42 -28.09 31.88 -20.44
CA ILE A 42 -27.91 30.82 -21.44
C ILE A 42 -26.90 29.78 -20.95
N ALA A 43 -25.77 30.21 -20.36
CA ALA A 43 -24.76 29.31 -19.82
C ALA A 43 -25.33 28.46 -18.67
N ARG A 44 -26.07 29.08 -17.75
CA ARG A 44 -26.74 28.39 -16.64
C ARG A 44 -27.78 27.40 -17.14
N ALA A 45 -28.62 27.78 -18.10
CA ALA A 45 -29.61 26.88 -18.68
C ALA A 45 -28.96 25.66 -19.38
N ARG A 46 -27.79 25.85 -20.02
CA ARG A 46 -27.00 24.76 -20.60
C ARG A 46 -26.41 23.86 -19.52
N GLN A 47 -25.85 24.43 -18.47
CA GLN A 47 -25.33 23.68 -17.33
C GLN A 47 -26.44 22.84 -16.67
N ASP A 48 -27.60 23.43 -16.40
CA ASP A 48 -28.74 22.73 -15.80
C ASP A 48 -29.28 21.63 -16.71
N ALA A 49 -29.31 21.85 -18.03
CA ALA A 49 -29.71 20.84 -19.00
C ALA A 49 -28.71 19.68 -19.08
N LEU A 50 -27.41 19.95 -18.98
CA LEU A 50 -26.38 18.92 -18.90
C LEU A 50 -26.48 18.14 -17.58
N GLN A 51 -26.67 18.83 -16.47
CA GLN A 51 -26.81 18.22 -15.15
C GLN A 51 -28.03 17.28 -15.11
N ARG A 52 -29.19 17.72 -15.58
CA ARG A 52 -30.39 16.86 -15.69
C ARG A 52 -30.14 15.62 -16.54
N LYS A 53 -29.43 15.76 -17.67
CA LYS A 53 -29.07 14.61 -18.50
C LYS A 53 -28.12 13.64 -17.79
N MET A 54 -27.14 14.15 -17.03
CA MET A 54 -26.25 13.31 -16.23
C MET A 54 -27.00 12.58 -15.11
N GLU A 55 -27.89 13.27 -14.40
CA GLU A 55 -28.73 12.69 -13.34
C GLU A 55 -29.68 11.61 -13.89
N GLU A 56 -30.37 11.88 -15.01
CA GLU A 56 -31.21 10.89 -15.69
C GLU A 56 -30.41 9.66 -16.13
N ARG A 57 -29.20 9.86 -16.66
CA ARG A 57 -28.28 8.77 -17.03
C ARG A 57 -27.93 7.93 -15.81
N ARG A 58 -27.51 8.58 -14.72
CA ARG A 58 -27.13 7.92 -13.47
C ARG A 58 -28.30 7.14 -12.86
N LEU A 59 -29.51 7.70 -12.89
CA LEU A 59 -30.71 7.02 -12.40
C LEU A 59 -31.03 5.76 -13.20
N ARG A 60 -30.96 5.82 -14.54
CA ARG A 60 -31.15 4.64 -15.41
C ARG A 60 -30.12 3.55 -15.15
N LEU A 61 -28.86 3.92 -14.95
CA LEU A 61 -27.79 2.98 -14.63
C LEU A 61 -27.96 2.37 -13.25
N GLN A 62 -28.37 3.16 -12.26
CA GLN A 62 -28.70 2.69 -10.93
C GLN A 62 -29.88 1.70 -10.95
N GLU A 63 -30.91 1.95 -11.75
CA GLU A 63 -32.01 1.01 -11.96
C GLU A 63 -31.53 -0.30 -12.61
N GLN A 64 -30.65 -0.23 -13.61
CA GLN A 64 -30.05 -1.42 -14.23
C GLN A 64 -29.23 -2.22 -13.21
N ALA A 65 -28.46 -1.55 -12.36
CA ALA A 65 -27.76 -2.19 -11.25
C ALA A 65 -28.76 -2.85 -10.30
N ASN A 66 -29.78 -2.13 -9.81
CA ASN A 66 -30.78 -2.67 -8.89
C ASN A 66 -31.49 -3.92 -9.46
N ARG A 67 -31.78 -3.95 -10.76
CA ARG A 67 -32.35 -5.13 -11.44
C ARG A 67 -31.45 -6.36 -11.37
N ARG A 68 -30.13 -6.18 -11.43
CA ARG A 68 -29.14 -7.29 -11.34
C ARG A 68 -29.06 -7.89 -9.94
N PHE A 69 -29.37 -7.11 -8.91
CA PHE A 69 -29.33 -7.53 -7.49
C PHE A 69 -30.73 -7.72 -6.88
N SER A 70 -31.79 -7.81 -7.68
CA SER A 70 -33.17 -7.96 -7.21
C SER A 70 -33.44 -9.37 -6.67
N SER A 71 -32.91 -9.68 -5.49
CA SER A 71 -33.30 -10.81 -4.65
C SER A 71 -34.44 -10.39 -3.71
N THR A 72 -35.34 -11.32 -3.36
CA THR A 72 -36.57 -11.09 -2.56
C THR A 72 -36.31 -10.80 -1.07
N GLY A 73 -35.10 -10.37 -0.70
CA GLY A 73 -34.67 -10.16 0.69
C GLY A 73 -34.64 -8.70 1.13
N THR A 74 -34.50 -8.48 2.43
CA THR A 74 -34.17 -7.17 3.00
C THR A 74 -32.81 -6.72 2.49
N ILE A 75 -32.77 -5.57 1.80
CA ILE A 75 -31.54 -5.01 1.22
C ILE A 75 -30.54 -4.74 2.35
N THR A 76 -29.41 -5.45 2.35
CA THR A 76 -28.34 -5.21 3.31
C THR A 76 -27.56 -3.95 2.93
N PRO A 77 -26.89 -3.27 3.88
CA PRO A 77 -26.04 -2.14 3.56
C PRO A 77 -24.90 -2.51 2.60
N GLU A 78 -24.34 -3.72 2.68
CA GLU A 78 -23.29 -4.16 1.75
C GLU A 78 -23.82 -4.34 0.32
N GLU A 79 -25.01 -4.93 0.16
CA GLU A 79 -25.67 -5.07 -1.15
C GLU A 79 -25.97 -3.70 -1.75
N GLN A 80 -26.41 -2.74 -0.94
CA GLN A 80 -26.65 -1.38 -1.39
C GLN A 80 -25.36 -0.70 -1.87
N GLU A 81 -24.25 -0.88 -1.15
CA GLU A 81 -22.94 -0.34 -1.56
C GLU A 81 -22.45 -1.00 -2.85
N GLN A 82 -22.61 -2.33 -3.00
CA GLN A 82 -22.28 -3.05 -4.24
C GLN A 82 -23.11 -2.58 -5.44
N ARG A 83 -24.41 -2.29 -5.26
CA ARG A 83 -25.27 -1.74 -6.31
C ARG A 83 -24.79 -0.38 -6.81
N VAL A 84 -24.43 0.51 -5.87
CA VAL A 84 -23.88 1.84 -6.22
C VAL A 84 -22.56 1.69 -6.96
N LEU A 85 -21.67 0.82 -6.49
CA LEU A 85 -20.38 0.57 -7.14
C LEU A 85 -20.54 -0.01 -8.54
N TYR A 86 -21.44 -0.97 -8.73
CA TYR A 86 -21.73 -1.54 -10.04
C TYR A 86 -22.35 -0.52 -10.99
N ALA A 87 -23.24 0.35 -10.51
CA ALA A 87 -23.77 1.47 -11.31
C ALA A 87 -22.65 2.40 -11.79
N ASN A 88 -21.67 2.72 -10.94
CA ASN A 88 -20.51 3.51 -11.31
C ASN A 88 -19.63 2.81 -12.37
N ILE A 89 -19.51 1.47 -12.31
CA ILE A 89 -18.80 0.70 -13.35
C ILE A 89 -19.52 0.78 -14.68
N LEU A 90 -20.85 0.63 -14.69
CA LEU A 90 -21.65 0.77 -15.91
C LEU A 90 -21.55 2.17 -16.52
N GLU A 91 -21.43 3.21 -15.68
CA GLU A 91 -21.18 4.57 -16.14
C GLU A 91 -19.80 4.67 -16.82
N TYR A 92 -18.76 4.16 -16.17
CA TYR A 92 -17.40 4.13 -16.71
C TYR A 92 -17.29 3.35 -18.04
N ASP A 93 -17.94 2.18 -18.13
CA ASP A 93 -17.96 1.31 -19.32
C ASP A 93 -18.62 1.97 -20.54
N GLN A 94 -19.47 2.99 -20.33
CA GLN A 94 -20.07 3.75 -21.43
C GLN A 94 -19.11 4.79 -22.01
N ASP A 95 -18.23 5.35 -21.17
CA ASP A 95 -17.27 6.38 -21.56
C ASP A 95 -15.97 5.79 -22.13
N HIS A 96 -15.80 4.47 -22.05
CA HIS A 96 -14.60 3.75 -22.51
C HIS A 96 -14.94 2.57 -23.42
N ASP A 97 -14.17 2.38 -24.49
CA ASP A 97 -14.42 1.29 -25.45
C ASP A 97 -13.63 0.01 -25.16
N TRP A 98 -12.54 0.09 -24.38
CA TRP A 98 -11.72 -1.08 -24.05
C TRP A 98 -12.50 -2.22 -23.38
N PRO A 99 -13.48 -2.01 -22.46
CA PRO A 99 -14.19 -3.12 -21.83
C PRO A 99 -14.96 -3.94 -22.87
N LYS A 100 -15.52 -3.28 -23.88
CA LYS A 100 -16.24 -3.94 -24.99
C LYS A 100 -15.27 -4.77 -25.83
N ILE A 101 -14.10 -4.24 -26.16
CA ILE A 101 -13.06 -4.95 -26.92
C ILE A 101 -12.63 -6.21 -26.17
N TRP A 102 -12.29 -6.09 -24.88
CA TRP A 102 -11.90 -7.24 -24.05
C TRP A 102 -13.03 -8.26 -23.90
N LYS A 103 -14.28 -7.83 -23.68
CA LYS A 103 -15.46 -8.72 -23.65
C LYS A 103 -15.61 -9.49 -24.97
N THR A 104 -15.36 -8.87 -26.12
CA THR A 104 -15.41 -9.58 -27.42
C THR A 104 -14.25 -10.55 -27.62
N ASN A 105 -13.05 -10.22 -27.16
CA ASN A 105 -11.87 -11.09 -27.27
C ASN A 105 -11.99 -12.31 -26.36
N LEU A 106 -12.47 -12.14 -25.13
CA LEU A 106 -12.72 -13.24 -24.19
C LEU A 106 -13.85 -14.16 -24.68
N LYS A 107 -14.87 -13.63 -25.36
CA LYS A 107 -15.89 -14.48 -26.00
C LYS A 107 -15.35 -15.35 -27.12
N LYS A 108 -14.31 -14.90 -27.84
CA LYS A 108 -13.65 -15.69 -28.89
C LYS A 108 -12.73 -16.74 -28.28
N ASN A 109 -12.05 -16.42 -27.18
CA ASN A 109 -11.08 -17.28 -26.51
C ASN A 109 -11.38 -17.37 -25.00
N PRO A 110 -12.43 -18.13 -24.59
CA PRO A 110 -12.91 -18.12 -23.21
C PRO A 110 -12.01 -18.84 -22.20
N ASN A 111 -11.08 -19.68 -22.67
CA ASN A 111 -10.22 -20.51 -21.81
C ASN A 111 -8.74 -20.08 -21.83
N ASP A 112 -8.43 -18.89 -22.35
CA ASP A 112 -7.04 -18.41 -22.37
C ASP A 112 -6.71 -17.70 -21.04
N PRO A 113 -5.87 -18.30 -20.18
CA PRO A 113 -5.53 -17.73 -18.87
C PRO A 113 -4.76 -16.42 -19.00
N THR A 114 -4.00 -16.24 -20.08
CA THR A 114 -3.19 -15.03 -20.30
C THR A 114 -4.06 -13.82 -20.62
N LEU A 115 -5.18 -14.03 -21.34
CA LEU A 115 -6.16 -12.98 -21.61
C LEU A 115 -6.93 -12.57 -20.35
N VAL A 116 -7.24 -13.53 -19.46
CA VAL A 116 -7.90 -13.24 -18.17
C VAL A 116 -6.98 -12.41 -17.28
N SER A 117 -5.75 -12.86 -17.06
CA SER A 117 -4.77 -12.12 -16.27
C SER A 117 -4.46 -10.75 -16.89
N GLY A 118 -4.33 -10.67 -18.22
CA GLY A 118 -4.12 -9.41 -18.94
C GLY A 118 -5.28 -8.42 -18.76
N LEU A 119 -6.53 -8.87 -18.81
CA LEU A 119 -7.71 -8.02 -18.55
C LEU A 119 -7.69 -7.47 -17.13
N VAL A 120 -7.51 -8.34 -16.13
CA VAL A 120 -7.56 -7.92 -14.72
C VAL A 120 -6.41 -6.97 -14.41
N THR A 121 -5.21 -7.28 -14.89
CA THR A 121 -4.04 -6.40 -14.75
C THR A 121 -4.29 -5.04 -15.39
N TYR A 122 -4.86 -5.00 -16.60
CA TYR A 122 -5.20 -3.74 -17.27
C TYR A 122 -6.27 -2.94 -16.51
N LEU A 123 -7.30 -3.63 -16.00
CA LEU A 123 -8.36 -3.03 -15.20
C LEU A 123 -7.82 -2.39 -13.91
N LEU A 124 -6.91 -3.08 -13.22
CA LEU A 124 -6.24 -2.59 -12.01
C LEU A 124 -5.17 -1.53 -12.30
N SER A 125 -4.68 -1.45 -13.54
CA SER A 125 -3.76 -0.38 -13.97
C SER A 125 -4.47 0.95 -14.24
N CYS A 126 -5.80 0.94 -14.42
CA CYS A 126 -6.58 2.16 -14.68
C CYS A 126 -6.97 2.87 -13.36
N PRO A 127 -6.39 4.04 -13.02
CA PRO A 127 -6.63 4.69 -11.73
C PRO A 127 -8.07 5.19 -11.56
N ASP A 128 -8.74 5.52 -12.67
CA ASP A 128 -10.10 6.04 -12.64
C ASP A 128 -11.19 4.98 -12.54
N HIS A 129 -10.84 3.73 -12.79
CA HIS A 129 -11.78 2.63 -12.80
C HIS A 129 -12.34 2.39 -11.38
N PRO A 130 -13.67 2.21 -11.20
CA PRO A 130 -14.27 2.10 -9.87
C PRO A 130 -13.75 0.94 -9.02
N VAL A 131 -13.36 -0.19 -9.65
CA VAL A 131 -12.73 -1.32 -8.93
C VAL A 131 -11.36 -0.93 -8.38
N MET A 132 -10.55 -0.16 -9.12
CA MET A 132 -9.24 0.28 -8.63
C MET A 132 -9.39 1.33 -7.52
N LYS A 133 -10.36 2.24 -7.65
CA LYS A 133 -10.71 3.19 -6.57
C LYS A 133 -11.15 2.46 -5.30
N LEU A 134 -11.96 1.41 -5.44
CA LEU A 134 -12.34 0.57 -4.32
C LEU A 134 -11.14 -0.18 -3.73
N LEU A 135 -10.26 -0.73 -4.56
CA LEU A 135 -9.05 -1.42 -4.11
C LEU A 135 -8.22 -0.49 -3.23
N LYS A 136 -7.93 0.73 -3.68
CA LYS A 136 -7.19 1.73 -2.87
C LYS A 136 -7.91 2.08 -1.57
N LYS A 137 -9.24 2.25 -1.60
CA LYS A 137 -10.06 2.52 -0.40
C LYS A 137 -9.93 1.39 0.63
N LEU A 138 -10.06 0.14 0.19
CA LEU A 138 -9.93 -1.05 1.05
C LEU A 138 -8.50 -1.19 1.59
N GLN A 139 -7.49 -0.94 0.74
CA GLN A 139 -6.10 -0.95 1.18
C GLN A 139 -5.84 0.09 2.29
N TYR A 140 -6.35 1.30 2.10
CA TYR A 140 -6.22 2.37 3.09
C TYR A 140 -6.94 2.05 4.40
N GLN A 141 -8.10 1.38 4.36
CA GLN A 141 -8.81 0.93 5.56
C GLN A 141 -7.98 -0.07 6.36
N VAL A 142 -7.38 -1.06 5.70
CA VAL A 142 -6.50 -2.05 6.33
C VAL A 142 -5.25 -1.34 6.90
N TYR A 143 -4.64 -0.45 6.13
CA TYR A 143 -3.48 0.33 6.58
C TYR A 143 -3.77 1.14 7.85
N ASN A 144 -4.91 1.84 7.92
CA ASN A 144 -5.28 2.62 9.11
C ASN A 144 -5.50 1.77 10.36
N ARG A 145 -5.87 0.49 10.20
CA ARG A 145 -5.97 -0.46 11.32
C ARG A 145 -4.59 -0.97 11.74
N LEU A 146 -3.69 -1.20 10.79
CA LEU A 146 -2.33 -1.67 11.04
C LEU A 146 -1.44 -0.57 11.64
N TYR A 147 -1.58 0.68 11.17
CA TYR A 147 -0.68 1.78 11.48
C TYR A 147 -0.52 2.06 12.99
N PRO A 148 -1.59 2.17 13.81
CA PRO A 148 -1.44 2.40 15.25
C PRO A 148 -0.68 1.27 15.94
N ILE A 149 -0.91 0.03 15.52
CA ILE A 149 -0.29 -1.15 16.13
C ILE A 149 1.21 -1.19 15.77
N VAL A 150 1.55 -0.93 14.51
CA VAL A 150 2.96 -0.99 14.06
C VAL A 150 3.76 0.23 14.54
N SER A 151 3.17 1.43 14.58
CA SER A 151 3.87 2.67 14.94
C SER A 151 4.19 2.81 16.43
N GLN A 152 3.38 2.23 17.32
CA GLN A 152 3.57 2.34 18.77
C GLN A 152 4.78 1.57 19.31
N TYR A 153 5.36 0.66 18.51
CA TYR A 153 6.39 -0.27 18.96
C TYR A 153 7.54 -0.34 17.95
N ALA A 154 8.29 0.75 17.81
CA ALA A 154 9.63 0.69 17.21
C ALA A 154 10.58 -0.06 18.17
N PRO A 155 11.47 -0.95 17.68
CA PRO A 155 12.26 -1.81 18.55
C PRO A 155 13.26 -1.01 19.40
N LEU A 156 13.26 -1.28 20.71
CA LEU A 156 14.36 -0.96 21.61
C LEU A 156 15.61 -1.68 21.08
N SER A 157 16.52 -0.94 20.46
CA SER A 157 17.81 -1.49 20.00
C SER A 157 18.67 -1.85 21.22
N PRO A 158 19.36 -3.01 21.22
CA PRO A 158 20.32 -3.35 22.24
C PRO A 158 21.68 -2.70 21.92
N VAL A 159 22.30 -2.11 22.94
CA VAL A 159 23.72 -1.72 23.13
C VAL A 159 23.91 -0.20 23.38
N PRO A 160 24.25 0.21 24.62
CA PRO A 160 24.75 1.54 24.92
C PRO A 160 26.28 1.58 24.74
N GLY A 161 26.80 2.46 23.89
CA GLY A 161 28.24 2.70 23.83
C GLY A 161 28.73 3.56 22.67
N HIS A 162 29.20 4.77 23.02
CA HIS A 162 30.07 5.67 22.25
C HIS A 162 29.44 6.58 21.19
N SER A 163 28.94 7.71 21.68
CA SER A 163 28.76 8.94 20.93
C SER A 163 30.09 9.54 20.47
N MET A 164 30.23 9.85 19.18
CA MET A 164 31.05 10.96 18.71
C MET A 164 30.20 11.79 17.74
N SER A 165 29.64 12.88 18.27
CA SER A 165 28.81 13.85 17.56
C SER A 165 29.68 14.76 16.70
N LEU A 166 29.51 14.68 15.36
CA LEU A 166 29.98 15.70 14.43
C LEU A 166 28.77 16.47 13.92
N LYS A 167 28.56 17.69 14.43
CA LYS A 167 27.52 18.61 13.98
C LYS A 167 27.88 19.21 12.62
N PRO A 168 26.93 19.35 11.68
CA PRO A 168 27.02 20.34 10.62
C PRO A 168 26.12 21.54 10.95
N SER A 169 26.76 22.70 11.06
CA SER A 169 26.13 24.02 11.24
C SER A 169 25.20 24.38 10.08
N ARG A 170 24.00 24.87 10.40
CA ARG A 170 23.13 25.60 9.46
C ARG A 170 23.43 27.10 9.55
N SER A 171 23.57 27.78 8.42
CA SER A 171 23.16 29.20 8.32
C SER A 171 22.78 29.61 6.90
N ALA A 172 21.50 29.94 6.78
CA ALA A 172 20.86 31.02 6.02
C ALA A 172 21.11 31.20 4.51
N GLN A 173 20.00 31.06 3.78
CA GLN A 173 19.69 31.82 2.58
C GLN A 173 19.84 33.33 2.84
N SER A 174 20.51 34.08 1.94
CA SER A 174 19.98 35.34 1.40
C SER A 174 20.92 35.95 0.34
N LEU A 175 20.29 36.63 -0.62
CA LEU A 175 20.78 37.70 -1.50
C LEU A 175 21.31 37.34 -2.90
N LEU A 176 20.45 37.71 -3.86
CA LEU A 176 20.74 38.06 -5.25
C LEU A 176 21.75 39.23 -5.37
N PHE A 177 22.41 39.23 -6.53
CA PHE A 177 23.06 40.32 -7.27
C PHE A 177 24.61 40.37 -7.33
N SER A 178 25.03 40.32 -8.60
CA SER A 178 26.06 41.10 -9.29
C SER A 178 27.34 40.41 -9.78
N ASP A 179 27.55 40.66 -11.07
CA ASP A 179 28.80 40.87 -11.80
C ASP A 179 29.58 39.69 -12.40
N SER A 180 29.38 39.59 -13.72
CA SER A 180 30.28 39.05 -14.76
C SER A 180 31.76 39.47 -14.59
N PRO A 181 32.77 38.76 -15.19
CA PRO A 181 33.01 38.92 -16.63
C PRO A 181 33.69 37.76 -17.42
N LYS A 182 33.51 37.84 -18.75
CA LYS A 182 34.42 37.49 -19.88
C LYS A 182 34.60 36.03 -20.35
N GLY A 183 34.29 35.82 -21.64
CA GLY A 183 34.92 34.78 -22.47
C GLY A 183 34.11 34.25 -23.68
N ARG A 184 33.61 35.10 -24.59
CA ARG A 184 33.96 35.13 -26.03
C ARG A 184 33.87 33.79 -26.80
N GLN A 185 32.87 33.63 -27.69
CA GLN A 185 33.03 33.48 -29.16
C GLN A 185 31.68 33.29 -29.91
N LYS A 186 31.45 34.18 -30.91
CA LYS A 186 30.86 34.06 -32.28
C LYS A 186 29.71 33.05 -32.55
N SER A 187 28.76 33.24 -33.48
CA SER A 187 28.28 34.28 -34.40
C SER A 187 27.21 33.56 -35.25
N GLY A 188 26.03 34.15 -35.51
CA GLY A 188 25.06 33.56 -36.45
C GLY A 188 23.68 34.22 -36.41
N LEU A 189 23.53 35.29 -37.18
CA LEU A 189 22.32 36.10 -37.35
C LEU A 189 21.48 35.55 -38.52
N VAL A 190 20.18 35.25 -38.32
CA VAL A 190 19.14 35.50 -39.35
C VAL A 190 17.75 35.68 -38.69
N HIS A 191 17.03 36.67 -39.20
CA HIS A 191 15.69 37.15 -38.82
C HIS A 191 14.56 36.11 -38.94
N SER A 192 13.47 36.23 -38.14
CA SER A 192 12.13 36.63 -38.65
C SER A 192 10.98 36.46 -37.62
N VAL A 193 10.18 37.53 -37.49
CA VAL A 193 8.74 37.72 -37.15
C VAL A 193 7.97 36.90 -36.09
N SER A 194 7.36 37.67 -35.17
CA SER A 194 6.00 37.62 -34.58
C SER A 194 5.34 36.28 -34.22
N ASP A 195 4.89 36.10 -32.97
CA ASP A 195 3.54 36.52 -32.54
C ASP A 195 3.32 36.33 -31.02
N ALA A 196 2.35 37.05 -30.47
CA ALA A 196 2.06 37.23 -29.05
C ALA A 196 1.19 36.13 -28.41
N SER A 197 1.44 35.80 -27.12
CA SER A 197 0.39 35.40 -26.16
C SER A 197 0.86 35.43 -24.69
N ILE A 198 0.75 36.62 -24.10
CA ILE A 198 0.21 36.97 -22.78
C ILE A 198 0.01 35.80 -21.78
N SER A 199 0.88 35.74 -20.77
CA SER A 199 0.59 35.21 -19.43
C SER A 199 -0.14 36.26 -18.61
N LEU A 200 -1.17 35.92 -17.82
CA LEU A 200 -1.50 36.63 -16.58
C LEU A 200 -2.33 35.74 -15.62
N SER A 201 -1.65 35.28 -14.57
CA SER A 201 -2.25 34.89 -13.29
C SER A 201 -2.82 36.15 -12.62
N LEU A 202 -4.07 36.11 -12.17
CA LEU A 202 -4.78 37.25 -11.59
C LEU A 202 -4.51 37.35 -10.08
N LEU A 203 -3.96 38.50 -9.68
CA LEU A 203 -3.87 38.99 -8.30
C LEU A 203 -5.26 39.33 -7.75
N HIS A 204 -5.53 38.94 -6.51
CA HIS A 204 -6.59 39.48 -5.67
C HIS A 204 -6.04 40.70 -4.92
N ASP A 205 -6.61 41.88 -5.16
CA ASP A 205 -6.44 43.07 -4.34
C ASP A 205 -7.69 43.29 -3.47
N LEU A 206 -7.45 43.58 -2.20
CA LEU A 206 -8.41 44.00 -1.19
C LEU A 206 -8.69 45.51 -1.34
N ASN A 207 -9.96 45.93 -1.23
CA ASN A 207 -10.30 47.10 -0.41
C ASN A 207 -11.81 47.24 -0.17
N ALA A 208 -12.12 47.55 1.09
CA ALA A 208 -13.43 47.69 1.71
C ALA A 208 -14.02 49.10 1.57
N THR A 209 -15.35 49.22 1.71
CA THR A 209 -16.04 50.20 2.59
C THR A 209 -17.55 49.89 2.65
N ASP A 210 -18.00 49.53 3.86
CA ASP A 210 -19.22 49.92 4.60
C ASP A 210 -20.60 50.00 3.91
N THR A 211 -21.58 49.24 4.44
CA THR A 211 -22.64 49.76 5.37
C THR A 211 -23.69 48.64 5.64
N GLU A 212 -23.80 48.24 6.91
CA GLU A 212 -24.81 47.34 7.54
C GLU A 212 -26.20 48.04 7.66
N PRO A 213 -27.34 47.31 7.80
CA PRO A 213 -27.72 46.73 9.11
C PRO A 213 -28.36 45.32 9.09
N GLU A 214 -27.83 44.45 9.96
CA GLU A 214 -28.48 43.67 11.03
C GLU A 214 -29.90 43.09 10.79
N LEU A 215 -30.00 41.75 10.87
CA LEU A 215 -31.05 41.04 11.62
C LEU A 215 -30.52 39.63 12.00
N GLU A 216 -30.64 39.32 13.29
CA GLU A 216 -30.12 38.15 14.02
C GLU A 216 -30.75 36.81 13.62
N SER A 217 -29.96 35.72 13.68
CA SER A 217 -30.33 34.42 14.30
C SER A 217 -29.10 33.49 14.34
N GLU A 218 -28.83 32.94 15.53
CA GLU A 218 -27.71 32.05 15.87
C GLU A 218 -27.83 30.62 15.27
N GLU A 219 -26.70 30.05 14.81
CA GLU A 219 -26.38 28.61 14.87
C GLU A 219 -24.85 28.37 14.71
N PRO A 220 -24.26 27.30 15.28
CA PRO A 220 -22.82 27.17 15.53
C PRO A 220 -22.00 26.68 14.31
N PRO A 221 -20.67 26.98 14.24
CA PRO A 221 -19.86 26.68 13.06
C PRO A 221 -19.28 25.25 13.07
N THR A 222 -19.52 24.52 11.99
CA THR A 222 -18.80 23.30 11.60
C THR A 222 -17.49 23.67 10.87
N PRO A 223 -16.33 23.07 11.23
CA PRO A 223 -15.08 23.30 10.51
C PRO A 223 -15.01 22.45 9.23
N ALA A 224 -14.62 23.09 8.13
CA ALA A 224 -14.28 22.46 6.86
C ALA A 224 -13.02 21.57 6.98
N PRO A 225 -12.90 20.46 6.22
CA PRO A 225 -11.73 19.59 6.27
C PRO A 225 -10.55 20.18 5.47
N PRO A 226 -9.29 19.97 5.90
CA PRO A 226 -8.13 20.33 5.08
C PRO A 226 -7.87 19.26 4.01
N ASP A 227 -7.68 19.72 2.77
CA ASP A 227 -7.11 18.96 1.67
C ASP A 227 -5.75 18.37 2.08
N ARG A 228 -5.67 17.05 2.13
CA ARG A 228 -4.42 16.28 2.30
C ARG A 228 -4.25 15.32 1.14
N GLU A 229 -3.90 15.85 -0.01
CA GLU A 229 -3.29 15.07 -1.09
C GLU A 229 -1.78 15.37 -1.08
N ASN A 230 -0.97 14.31 -0.87
CA ASN A 230 0.52 14.22 -0.92
C ASN A 230 1.22 13.64 0.34
N SER A 231 0.57 12.74 1.09
CA SER A 231 1.14 12.15 2.32
C SER A 231 2.12 10.96 2.12
N PHE A 232 2.57 10.65 0.90
CA PHE A 232 3.41 9.46 0.68
C PHE A 232 4.93 9.76 0.72
N GLU A 233 5.36 10.99 0.44
CA GLU A 233 6.80 11.37 0.43
C GLU A 233 7.30 11.88 1.79
N ASP A 234 6.42 12.41 2.64
CA ASP A 234 6.81 12.97 3.94
C ASP A 234 7.30 11.91 4.95
N LEU A 235 6.90 10.65 4.78
CA LEU A 235 7.25 9.58 5.73
C LEU A 235 8.66 9.03 5.49
N GLU A 236 9.14 9.04 4.24
CA GLU A 236 10.51 8.63 3.92
C GLU A 236 11.52 9.71 4.37
N GLN A 237 11.08 10.98 4.35
CA GLN A 237 11.89 12.12 4.81
C GLN A 237 11.91 12.24 6.34
N PHE A 238 10.83 11.88 7.04
CA PHE A 238 10.74 11.92 8.51
C PHE A 238 11.65 10.88 9.20
N LEU A 239 11.86 9.71 8.59
CA LEU A 239 12.75 8.67 9.12
C LEU A 239 14.24 9.08 9.08
N THR A 240 14.60 10.15 8.38
CA THR A 240 16.00 10.58 8.20
C THR A 240 16.45 11.74 9.10
N GLN A 241 15.58 12.33 9.93
CA GLN A 241 15.85 13.63 10.59
C GLN A 241 15.80 13.70 12.13
N LEU A 242 15.62 12.61 12.88
CA LEU A 242 15.51 12.69 14.34
C LEU A 242 16.77 12.24 15.08
N ASP A 243 17.80 13.10 15.05
CA ASP A 243 18.79 13.23 16.12
C ASP A 243 18.34 14.35 17.07
N TRP A 244 17.83 14.03 18.27
CA TRP A 244 17.67 15.03 19.33
C TRP A 244 17.89 14.49 20.76
N THR A 245 18.63 15.28 21.53
CA THR A 245 19.11 15.04 22.91
C THR A 245 18.09 15.41 24.00
N PRO A 246 18.02 14.70 25.15
CA PRO A 246 17.13 15.06 26.25
C PRO A 246 17.73 16.11 27.19
N GLY A 247 16.92 17.09 27.59
CA GLY A 247 17.20 18.06 28.64
C GLY A 247 16.85 17.53 30.04
N LEU A 248 17.69 17.92 31.00
CA LEU A 248 17.66 17.62 32.44
C LEU A 248 16.56 18.36 33.23
N GLY A 249 16.23 17.80 34.41
CA GLY A 249 15.72 18.51 35.59
C GLY A 249 14.83 17.62 36.47
N ALA A 250 15.38 16.92 37.49
CA ALA A 250 15.41 17.33 38.92
C ALA A 250 14.08 16.99 39.64
N ASP A 251 13.98 16.48 40.86
CA ASP A 251 14.87 16.00 41.93
C ASP A 251 13.95 15.31 42.98
N GLU A 252 14.56 14.63 43.96
CA GLU A 252 14.06 14.32 45.32
C GLU A 252 13.39 12.96 45.63
N THR A 253 14.27 12.05 46.07
CA THR A 253 14.33 11.36 47.38
C THR A 253 13.16 10.51 47.95
N LEU A 254 13.51 9.22 48.11
CA LEU A 254 13.40 8.37 49.32
C LEU A 254 12.03 7.78 49.70
N SER A 255 11.84 6.47 49.46
CA SER A 255 11.63 5.50 50.55
C SER A 255 11.60 4.06 50.01
N ASP A 256 12.56 3.28 50.51
CA ASP A 256 12.64 1.82 50.48
C ASP A 256 11.48 1.21 51.27
N VAL A 257 10.54 0.55 50.59
CA VAL A 257 9.61 -0.43 51.17
C VAL A 257 9.39 -1.54 50.15
N THR A 258 9.97 -2.69 50.45
CA THR A 258 9.65 -4.04 49.95
C THR A 258 8.23 -4.17 49.38
N CYS A 259 8.10 -4.16 48.04
CA CYS A 259 6.90 -4.57 47.33
C CYS A 259 7.32 -5.19 45.99
N ASP A 260 7.87 -6.41 46.02
CA ASP A 260 8.54 -7.00 44.85
C ASP A 260 7.93 -8.33 44.38
N SER A 261 6.75 -8.71 44.90
CA SER A 261 6.10 -9.98 44.53
C SER A 261 4.72 -9.83 43.90
N THR A 262 4.01 -8.71 44.11
CA THR A 262 2.68 -8.45 43.52
C THR A 262 2.74 -7.71 42.20
N TYR A 263 3.83 -7.00 41.90
CA TYR A 263 3.98 -6.26 40.64
C TYR A 263 4.35 -7.18 39.47
N GLY A 264 5.22 -8.17 39.67
CA GLY A 264 5.58 -9.13 38.61
C GLY A 264 4.43 -10.01 38.12
N ASP A 265 3.49 -10.36 39.01
CA ASP A 265 2.28 -11.14 38.68
C ASP A 265 1.23 -10.28 37.94
N LEU A 266 1.21 -8.98 38.19
CA LEU A 266 0.36 -8.04 37.47
C LEU A 266 0.94 -7.70 36.09
N ASP A 267 2.26 -7.50 35.99
CA ASP A 267 2.95 -7.20 34.73
C ASP A 267 2.89 -8.38 33.75
N CYS A 268 3.02 -9.63 34.23
CA CYS A 268 2.83 -10.79 33.35
C CYS A 268 1.36 -10.93 32.90
N HIS A 269 0.40 -10.64 33.79
CA HIS A 269 -1.02 -10.65 33.42
C HIS A 269 -1.38 -9.58 32.38
N ILE A 270 -0.78 -8.39 32.49
CA ILE A 270 -0.94 -7.31 31.50
C ILE A 270 -0.35 -7.75 30.16
N GLN A 271 0.85 -8.32 30.15
CA GLN A 271 1.49 -8.81 28.94
C GLN A 271 0.67 -9.92 28.25
N ASP A 272 0.09 -10.85 29.01
CA ASP A 272 -0.80 -11.90 28.49
C ASP A 272 -2.11 -11.33 27.91
N LEU A 273 -2.64 -10.25 28.50
CA LEU A 273 -3.82 -9.56 27.97
C LEU A 273 -3.49 -8.84 26.66
N GLU A 274 -2.34 -8.18 26.58
CA GLU A 274 -1.87 -7.51 25.37
C GLU A 274 -1.60 -8.50 24.23
N GLU A 275 -0.98 -9.64 24.53
CA GLU A 275 -0.71 -10.68 23.52
C GLU A 275 -2.01 -11.28 22.97
N ARG A 276 -3.00 -11.54 23.84
CA ARG A 276 -4.34 -11.97 23.43
C ARG A 276 -5.05 -10.93 22.57
N ALA A 277 -5.00 -9.67 22.98
CA ALA A 277 -5.55 -8.57 22.19
C ALA A 277 -4.89 -8.48 20.81
N LEU A 278 -3.56 -8.59 20.71
CA LEU A 278 -2.85 -8.59 19.44
C LEU A 278 -3.28 -9.74 18.52
N LYS A 279 -3.43 -10.95 19.07
CA LYS A 279 -3.92 -12.13 18.32
C LYS A 279 -5.35 -11.90 17.80
N GLU A 280 -6.23 -11.28 18.58
CA GLU A 280 -7.59 -10.94 18.15
C GLU A 280 -7.60 -9.86 17.06
N HIS A 281 -6.77 -8.82 17.20
CA HIS A 281 -6.62 -7.79 16.18
C HIS A 281 -6.09 -8.37 14.86
N LEU A 282 -5.11 -9.28 14.93
CA LEU A 282 -4.61 -9.98 13.75
C LEU A 282 -5.73 -10.75 13.04
N LYS A 283 -6.50 -11.56 13.78
CA LYS A 283 -7.64 -12.31 13.22
C LYS A 283 -8.68 -11.41 12.56
N ALA A 284 -8.99 -10.28 13.19
CA ALA A 284 -9.93 -9.30 12.62
C ALA A 284 -9.40 -8.70 11.31
N ILE A 285 -8.10 -8.35 11.26
CA ILE A 285 -7.48 -7.79 10.06
C ILE A 285 -7.39 -8.82 8.93
N VAL A 286 -7.01 -10.07 9.22
CA VAL A 286 -7.00 -11.17 8.24
C VAL A 286 -8.39 -11.34 7.63
N LYS A 287 -9.44 -11.36 8.46
CA LYS A 287 -10.83 -11.43 8.01
C LYS A 287 -11.22 -10.23 7.14
N ASP A 288 -10.84 -9.01 7.53
CA ASP A 288 -11.11 -7.79 6.75
C ASP A 288 -10.43 -7.83 5.37
N ILE A 289 -9.22 -8.39 5.27
CA ILE A 289 -8.49 -8.56 4.01
C ILE A 289 -9.21 -9.58 3.10
N HIS A 290 -9.58 -10.75 3.62
CA HIS A 290 -10.34 -11.76 2.87
C HIS A 290 -11.65 -11.19 2.33
N ASN A 291 -12.42 -10.52 3.18
CA ASN A 291 -13.66 -9.85 2.77
C ASN A 291 -13.42 -8.78 1.69
N SER A 292 -12.28 -8.08 1.77
CA SER A 292 -11.90 -7.05 0.79
C SER A 292 -11.60 -7.65 -0.58
N ILE A 293 -10.83 -8.75 -0.62
CA ILE A 293 -10.51 -9.47 -1.86
C ILE A 293 -11.78 -10.07 -2.48
N ASP A 294 -12.63 -10.72 -1.68
CA ASP A 294 -13.90 -11.28 -2.13
C ASP A 294 -14.81 -10.20 -2.73
N ARG A 295 -14.86 -9.04 -2.09
CA ARG A 295 -15.64 -7.90 -2.57
C ARG A 295 -15.11 -7.38 -3.91
N LEU A 296 -13.79 -7.29 -4.08
CA LEU A 296 -13.17 -6.90 -5.35
C LEU A 296 -13.45 -7.94 -6.44
N LEU A 297 -13.27 -9.23 -6.13
CA LEU A 297 -13.55 -10.33 -7.04
C LEU A 297 -15.01 -10.30 -7.49
N SER A 298 -15.95 -10.16 -6.55
CA SER A 298 -17.38 -10.11 -6.87
C SER A 298 -17.72 -9.00 -7.88
N LEU A 299 -17.11 -7.82 -7.74
CA LEU A 299 -17.30 -6.71 -8.68
C LEU A 299 -16.64 -6.97 -10.04
N CYS A 300 -15.45 -7.58 -10.08
CA CYS A 300 -14.82 -7.99 -11.32
C CYS A 300 -15.70 -8.99 -12.10
N LEU A 301 -16.26 -9.99 -11.40
CA LEU A 301 -17.15 -10.99 -12.00
C LEU A 301 -18.48 -10.40 -12.48
N LEU A 302 -19.04 -9.42 -11.75
CA LEU A 302 -20.24 -8.70 -12.18
C LEU A 302 -19.99 -7.85 -13.43
N SER A 303 -18.82 -7.22 -13.50
CA SER A 303 -18.43 -6.35 -14.63
C SER A 303 -18.14 -7.16 -15.89
N PHE A 304 -17.57 -8.35 -15.71
CA PHE A 304 -17.16 -9.27 -16.78
C PHE A 304 -17.68 -10.68 -16.48
N GLU A 305 -18.94 -10.95 -16.85
CA GLU A 305 -19.59 -12.26 -16.63
C GLU A 305 -18.80 -13.44 -17.23
N CYS A 306 -18.00 -13.23 -18.28
CA CYS A 306 -17.13 -14.23 -18.89
C CYS A 306 -16.01 -14.74 -17.96
N LEU A 307 -15.74 -14.04 -16.85
CA LEU A 307 -14.78 -14.46 -15.84
C LEU A 307 -15.38 -15.45 -14.82
N ASN A 308 -16.68 -15.73 -14.89
CA ASN A 308 -17.39 -16.60 -13.94
C ASN A 308 -17.19 -18.10 -14.21
N THR A 309 -15.96 -18.52 -14.52
CA THR A 309 -15.53 -19.92 -14.54
C THR A 309 -14.60 -20.17 -13.35
N ALA A 310 -14.45 -21.42 -12.89
CA ALA A 310 -13.56 -21.72 -11.77
C ALA A 310 -12.12 -21.26 -12.05
N SER A 311 -11.55 -21.65 -13.20
CA SER A 311 -10.18 -21.27 -13.56
C SER A 311 -9.98 -19.76 -13.70
N SER A 312 -10.93 -19.04 -14.31
CA SER A 312 -10.80 -17.58 -14.45
C SER A 312 -10.88 -16.86 -13.10
N LYS A 313 -11.66 -17.38 -12.14
CA LYS A 313 -11.73 -16.83 -10.79
C LYS A 313 -10.38 -16.92 -10.08
N ASP A 314 -9.72 -18.07 -10.15
CA ASP A 314 -8.41 -18.27 -9.53
C ASP A 314 -7.38 -17.27 -10.08
N HIS A 315 -7.35 -17.06 -11.41
CA HIS A 315 -6.50 -16.06 -12.04
C HIS A 315 -6.86 -14.62 -11.64
N CYS A 316 -8.16 -14.31 -11.47
CA CYS A 316 -8.60 -13.00 -11.00
C CYS A 316 -8.11 -12.74 -9.57
N VAL A 317 -8.27 -13.72 -8.68
CA VAL A 317 -7.81 -13.63 -7.29
C VAL A 317 -6.31 -13.41 -7.25
N ALA A 318 -5.52 -14.20 -7.99
CA ALA A 318 -4.07 -14.02 -8.07
C ALA A 318 -3.66 -12.59 -8.47
N CYS A 319 -4.30 -12.02 -9.50
CA CYS A 319 -4.01 -10.67 -9.96
C CYS A 319 -4.44 -9.60 -8.93
N ILE A 320 -5.59 -9.80 -8.26
CA ILE A 320 -6.07 -8.89 -7.22
C ILE A 320 -5.13 -8.92 -6.02
N GLU A 321 -4.75 -10.10 -5.54
CA GLU A 321 -3.83 -10.31 -4.42
C GLU A 321 -2.48 -9.65 -4.66
N GLU A 322 -1.91 -9.81 -5.85
CA GLU A 322 -0.61 -9.22 -6.20
C GLU A 322 -0.64 -7.68 -6.01
N VAL A 323 -1.67 -7.01 -6.52
CA VAL A 323 -1.83 -5.56 -6.37
C VAL A 323 -2.23 -5.18 -4.94
N PHE A 324 -3.09 -5.99 -4.30
CA PHE A 324 -3.64 -5.72 -2.97
C PHE A 324 -2.57 -5.79 -1.88
N PHE A 325 -1.78 -6.86 -1.86
CA PHE A 325 -0.78 -7.10 -0.82
C PHE A 325 0.49 -6.26 -0.99
N THR A 326 0.88 -5.88 -2.20
CA THR A 326 2.14 -5.13 -2.43
C THR A 326 2.37 -3.96 -1.45
N PRO A 327 1.43 -3.02 -1.22
CA PRO A 327 1.61 -1.94 -0.26
C PRO A 327 1.28 -2.31 1.20
N ILE A 328 0.62 -3.44 1.45
CA ILE A 328 0.10 -3.83 2.78
C ILE A 328 1.00 -4.87 3.46
N TRP A 329 1.73 -5.67 2.69
CA TRP A 329 2.43 -6.84 3.19
C TRP A 329 3.44 -6.48 4.28
N SER A 330 4.24 -5.43 4.11
CA SER A 330 5.23 -5.05 5.12
C SER A 330 4.60 -4.64 6.46
N PRO A 331 3.61 -3.72 6.51
CA PRO A 331 2.85 -3.44 7.74
C PRO A 331 2.14 -4.66 8.33
N LEU A 332 1.56 -5.52 7.49
CA LEU A 332 0.84 -6.72 7.91
C LEU A 332 1.79 -7.75 8.52
N LEU A 333 2.92 -8.01 7.86
CA LEU A 333 3.95 -8.90 8.34
C LEU A 333 4.51 -8.38 9.66
N ALA A 334 4.70 -7.07 9.83
CA ALA A 334 5.12 -6.51 11.12
C ALA A 334 4.15 -6.92 12.26
N LEU A 335 2.83 -6.97 12.02
CA LEU A 335 1.86 -7.49 12.99
C LEU A 335 2.04 -8.99 13.25
N PHE A 336 2.20 -9.81 12.20
CA PHE A 336 2.49 -11.25 12.36
C PHE A 336 3.75 -11.49 13.18
N ARG A 337 4.82 -10.73 12.92
CA ARG A 337 6.09 -10.81 13.67
C ARG A 337 5.95 -10.43 15.13
N ARG A 338 5.03 -9.52 15.46
CA ARG A 338 4.69 -9.20 16.85
C ARG A 338 3.97 -10.36 17.53
N VAL A 339 2.99 -10.96 16.84
CA VAL A 339 2.21 -12.09 17.38
C VAL A 339 3.07 -13.35 17.53
N HIS A 340 4.04 -13.57 16.64
CA HIS A 340 4.93 -14.74 16.65
C HIS A 340 6.33 -14.44 17.20
N ARG A 341 6.49 -13.34 17.96
CA ARG A 341 7.80 -12.86 18.42
C ARG A 341 8.58 -13.91 19.20
N GLU A 342 7.93 -14.63 20.11
CA GLU A 342 8.58 -15.68 20.92
C GLU A 342 9.12 -16.82 20.06
N ARG A 343 8.35 -17.24 19.04
CA ARG A 343 8.76 -18.29 18.11
C ARG A 343 9.94 -17.84 17.24
N GLU A 344 9.95 -16.59 16.78
CA GLU A 344 11.10 -16.05 16.06
C GLU A 344 12.36 -15.98 16.93
N LEU A 345 12.23 -15.62 18.22
CA LEU A 345 13.35 -15.61 19.16
C LEU A 345 13.89 -17.02 19.42
N ALA A 346 13.01 -18.01 19.59
CA ALA A 346 13.40 -19.41 19.71
C ALA A 346 14.18 -19.89 18.47
N PHE A 347 13.71 -19.54 17.27
CA PHE A 347 14.42 -19.81 16.02
C PHE A 347 15.79 -19.12 15.99
N GLU A 348 15.85 -17.83 16.34
CA GLU A 348 17.08 -17.04 16.36
C GLU A 348 18.13 -17.64 17.31
N HIS A 349 17.72 -18.09 18.50
CA HIS A 349 18.60 -18.78 19.45
C HIS A 349 19.15 -20.09 18.87
N SER A 350 18.31 -20.88 18.20
CA SER A 350 18.75 -22.10 17.52
C SER A 350 19.76 -21.82 16.41
N VAL A 351 19.54 -20.77 15.61
CA VAL A 351 20.50 -20.34 14.57
C VAL A 351 21.85 -19.98 15.17
N GLN A 352 21.88 -19.26 16.29
CA GLN A 352 23.13 -18.90 16.97
C GLN A 352 23.89 -20.14 17.49
N LEU A 353 23.18 -21.10 18.08
CA LEU A 353 23.77 -22.34 18.60
C LEU A 353 24.31 -23.27 17.50
N TYR A 354 23.62 -23.33 16.36
CA TYR A 354 23.93 -24.24 15.26
C TYR A 354 24.53 -23.53 14.04
N HIS A 355 25.09 -22.32 14.19
CA HIS A 355 25.62 -21.52 13.07
C HIS A 355 26.64 -22.29 12.20
N ASN A 356 27.49 -23.11 12.84
CA ASN A 356 28.51 -23.93 12.17
C ASN A 356 28.12 -25.42 12.04
N ALA A 357 26.84 -25.75 12.21
CA ALA A 357 26.38 -27.14 12.15
C ALA A 357 26.51 -27.74 10.76
N SER A 358 26.91 -29.00 10.70
CA SER A 358 26.86 -29.81 9.49
C SER A 358 25.44 -30.36 9.28
N PRO A 359 25.07 -30.78 8.06
CA PRO A 359 23.79 -31.44 7.83
C PRO A 359 23.56 -32.66 8.77
N GLY A 360 24.63 -33.38 9.11
CA GLY A 360 24.56 -34.53 10.02
C GLY A 360 24.12 -34.18 11.45
N ASP A 361 24.47 -32.99 11.93
CA ASP A 361 24.12 -32.53 13.28
C ASP A 361 22.63 -32.22 13.43
N VAL A 362 21.93 -32.01 12.31
CA VAL A 362 20.48 -31.78 12.21
C VAL A 362 19.75 -33.08 11.84
N GLY A 363 20.44 -34.22 11.83
CA GLY A 363 19.85 -35.54 11.54
C GLY A 363 19.77 -35.92 10.06
N VAL A 364 20.43 -35.18 9.16
CA VAL A 364 20.49 -35.57 7.74
C VAL A 364 21.33 -36.83 7.57
N ALA A 365 20.82 -37.82 6.83
CA ALA A 365 21.54 -39.06 6.58
C ALA A 365 22.84 -38.81 5.78
N ALA A 366 23.94 -39.47 6.16
CA ALA A 366 25.28 -39.28 5.56
C ALA A 366 25.34 -39.50 4.03
N LYS A 367 24.39 -40.25 3.48
CA LYS A 367 24.21 -40.50 2.04
C LYS A 367 23.65 -39.32 1.25
N LEU A 368 23.15 -38.28 1.95
CA LEU A 368 22.42 -37.15 1.37
C LEU A 368 23.24 -35.87 1.34
N TYR A 369 24.49 -35.86 1.81
CA TYR A 369 25.36 -34.70 1.69
C TYR A 369 26.81 -35.15 1.50
N PRO A 370 27.62 -34.40 0.75
CA PRO A 370 29.00 -34.79 0.46
C PRO A 370 29.87 -34.74 1.72
N LYS A 371 30.74 -35.74 1.87
CA LYS A 371 31.72 -35.83 2.98
C LYS A 371 32.98 -35.01 2.70
N ASP A 372 33.34 -34.85 1.43
CA ASP A 372 34.55 -34.13 1.01
C ASP A 372 34.20 -32.69 0.63
N SER A 373 34.65 -31.72 1.43
CA SER A 373 34.47 -30.29 1.18
C SER A 373 35.10 -29.81 -0.14
N ALA A 374 36.06 -30.55 -0.70
CA ALA A 374 36.69 -30.26 -1.98
C ALA A 374 35.72 -30.38 -3.18
N LEU A 375 34.69 -31.21 -3.07
CA LEU A 375 33.68 -31.40 -4.13
C LEU A 375 32.74 -30.19 -4.25
N LEU A 376 32.63 -29.40 -3.19
CA LEU A 376 31.70 -28.27 -3.11
C LEU A 376 32.29 -26.96 -3.65
N HIS A 377 33.51 -26.94 -4.18
CA HIS A 377 34.11 -25.74 -4.82
C HIS A 377 34.02 -24.45 -3.98
N GLY A 378 34.10 -24.55 -2.64
CA GLY A 378 33.98 -23.42 -1.71
C GLY A 378 32.54 -23.08 -1.27
N SER A 379 31.54 -23.80 -1.78
CA SER A 379 30.14 -23.78 -1.34
C SER A 379 29.92 -24.73 -0.14
N TYR A 380 28.72 -24.68 0.44
CA TYR A 380 28.26 -25.62 1.46
C TYR A 380 27.06 -26.43 0.93
N PRO A 381 26.76 -27.61 1.51
CA PRO A 381 25.65 -28.45 1.04
C PRO A 381 24.33 -27.68 0.99
N TYR A 382 23.56 -27.87 -0.09
CA TYR A 382 22.25 -27.24 -0.31
C TYR A 382 22.24 -25.70 -0.38
N GLU A 383 23.37 -25.05 -0.67
CA GLU A 383 23.43 -23.58 -0.78
C GLU A 383 22.37 -23.01 -1.74
N SER A 384 22.14 -23.63 -2.90
CA SER A 384 21.15 -23.18 -3.88
C SER A 384 19.73 -23.12 -3.31
N ALA A 385 19.33 -24.12 -2.52
CA ALA A 385 18.04 -24.13 -1.84
C ALA A 385 17.96 -23.06 -0.75
N VAL A 386 19.05 -22.81 -0.01
CA VAL A 386 19.12 -21.74 0.98
C VAL A 386 18.98 -20.36 0.32
N GLN A 387 19.64 -20.15 -0.82
CA GLN A 387 19.56 -18.90 -1.58
C GLN A 387 18.15 -18.66 -2.12
N GLU A 388 17.50 -19.70 -2.66
CA GLU A 388 16.10 -19.62 -3.11
C GLU A 388 15.18 -19.26 -1.94
N LEU A 389 15.30 -19.94 -0.79
CA LEU A 389 14.48 -19.68 0.38
C LEU A 389 14.60 -18.24 0.89
N LYS A 390 15.80 -17.64 0.81
CA LYS A 390 16.03 -16.23 1.19
C LYS A 390 15.26 -15.25 0.28
N LEU A 391 14.87 -15.64 -0.93
CA LEU A 391 14.07 -14.79 -1.82
C LEU A 391 12.63 -14.64 -1.32
N LEU A 392 12.11 -15.61 -0.56
CA LEU A 392 10.75 -15.57 -0.02
C LEU A 392 10.44 -14.26 0.69
N CYS A 393 11.38 -13.76 1.49
CA CYS A 393 11.21 -12.55 2.29
C CYS A 393 11.32 -11.24 1.48
N ARG A 394 11.61 -11.31 0.18
CA ARG A 394 11.67 -10.15 -0.73
C ARG A 394 10.38 -9.95 -1.52
N ASP A 395 9.57 -11.00 -1.65
CA ASP A 395 8.27 -10.90 -2.31
C ASP A 395 7.20 -10.39 -1.33
N TYR A 396 6.09 -9.88 -1.88
CA TYR A 396 4.94 -9.35 -1.11
C TYR A 396 3.64 -10.13 -1.36
N CYS A 397 3.60 -10.94 -2.42
CA CYS A 397 2.42 -11.72 -2.79
C CYS A 397 2.48 -13.12 -2.14
N PRO A 398 1.44 -13.54 -1.39
CA PRO A 398 1.40 -14.87 -0.76
C PRO A 398 1.63 -16.02 -1.74
N GLN A 399 1.00 -15.99 -2.91
CA GLN A 399 1.12 -17.06 -3.91
C GLN A 399 2.56 -17.20 -4.43
N ARG A 400 3.26 -16.07 -4.68
CA ARG A 400 4.66 -16.09 -5.13
C ARG A 400 5.61 -16.60 -4.05
N LYS A 401 5.32 -16.31 -2.78
CA LYS A 401 6.05 -16.87 -1.63
C LYS A 401 5.85 -18.37 -1.51
N LEU A 402 4.62 -18.86 -1.68
CA LEU A 402 4.33 -20.29 -1.69
C LEU A 402 5.09 -21.00 -2.83
N GLU A 403 5.09 -20.41 -4.02
CA GLU A 403 5.86 -20.93 -5.16
C GLU A 403 7.37 -20.98 -4.86
N CYS A 404 7.91 -19.99 -4.15
CA CYS A 404 9.30 -19.99 -3.68
C CYS A 404 9.60 -21.16 -2.72
N ILE A 405 8.67 -21.51 -1.82
CA ILE A 405 8.80 -22.70 -0.97
C ILE A 405 8.84 -23.97 -1.83
N VAL A 406 7.93 -24.10 -2.80
CA VAL A 406 7.88 -25.25 -3.71
C VAL A 406 9.19 -25.37 -4.51
N ARG A 407 9.70 -24.26 -5.05
CA ARG A 407 11.00 -24.22 -5.76
C ARG A 407 12.16 -24.64 -4.85
N THR A 408 12.16 -24.17 -3.59
CA THR A 408 13.14 -24.56 -2.58
C THR A 408 13.15 -26.07 -2.33
N LEU A 409 11.98 -26.69 -2.12
CA LEU A 409 11.89 -28.14 -1.90
C LEU A 409 12.32 -28.94 -3.14
N ARG A 410 11.99 -28.48 -4.35
CA ARG A 410 12.46 -29.09 -5.60
C ARG A 410 13.99 -29.03 -5.73
N LEU A 411 14.61 -27.90 -5.35
CA LEU A 411 16.07 -27.76 -5.31
C LEU A 411 16.70 -28.71 -4.28
N ILE A 412 16.08 -28.87 -3.10
CA ILE A 412 16.50 -29.85 -2.09
C ILE A 412 16.51 -31.25 -2.70
N CYS A 413 15.41 -31.65 -3.33
CA CYS A 413 15.30 -32.97 -3.95
C CYS A 413 16.37 -33.19 -5.02
N ALA A 414 16.58 -32.23 -5.91
CA ALA A 414 17.61 -32.31 -6.95
C ALA A 414 19.04 -32.42 -6.35
N CYS A 415 19.35 -31.65 -5.31
CA CYS A 415 20.65 -31.72 -4.63
C CYS A 415 20.85 -33.07 -3.96
N ALA A 416 19.85 -33.58 -3.23
CA ALA A 416 19.93 -34.85 -2.53
C ALA A 416 20.06 -36.04 -3.50
N GLU A 417 19.38 -36.02 -4.64
CA GLU A 417 19.57 -37.01 -5.71
C GLU A 417 20.99 -36.97 -6.27
N HIS A 418 21.52 -35.77 -6.53
CA HIS A 418 22.90 -35.60 -7.00
C HIS A 418 23.93 -36.14 -5.99
N TYR A 419 23.76 -35.83 -4.70
CA TYR A 419 24.65 -36.33 -3.65
C TYR A 419 24.58 -37.85 -3.47
N ARG A 420 23.39 -38.46 -3.63
CA ARG A 420 23.25 -39.93 -3.64
C ARG A 420 24.02 -40.57 -4.79
N LEU A 421 23.94 -39.99 -5.99
CA LEU A 421 24.66 -40.48 -7.17
C LEU A 421 26.19 -40.40 -7.00
N LEU A 422 26.68 -39.33 -6.36
CA LEU A 422 28.11 -39.17 -6.05
C LEU A 422 28.64 -40.21 -5.06
N GLN A 423 27.79 -40.72 -4.17
CA GLN A 423 28.18 -41.70 -3.13
C GLN A 423 27.88 -43.15 -3.52
N GLY A 424 27.09 -43.38 -4.56
CA GLY A 424 26.68 -44.71 -5.00
C GLY A 424 27.73 -45.40 -5.86
N ASN A 425 28.36 -46.45 -5.32
CA ASN A 425 29.10 -47.46 -6.09
C ASN A 425 28.17 -48.53 -6.70
N ASP A 426 26.84 -48.38 -6.56
CA ASP A 426 25.84 -49.38 -6.93
C ASP A 426 25.26 -49.16 -8.34
N GLN A 427 25.43 -50.17 -9.21
CA GLN A 427 24.98 -50.21 -10.61
C GLN A 427 23.46 -50.38 -10.81
N SER A 428 22.61 -50.12 -9.82
CA SER A 428 21.15 -50.21 -10.00
C SER A 428 20.49 -48.84 -9.94
N PRO A 429 19.83 -48.37 -11.02
CA PRO A 429 19.07 -47.14 -11.01
C PRO A 429 17.74 -47.42 -10.34
N LYS A 430 17.74 -47.46 -9.00
CA LYS A 430 16.49 -47.36 -8.26
C LYS A 430 16.30 -45.90 -7.95
N THR A 431 15.35 -45.29 -8.63
CA THR A 431 14.74 -43.99 -8.33
C THR A 431 14.15 -44.05 -6.92
N ALA A 432 14.99 -44.09 -5.90
CA ALA A 432 14.55 -43.97 -4.53
C ALA A 432 14.18 -42.50 -4.35
N ALA A 433 12.91 -42.18 -4.60
CA ALA A 433 12.36 -40.88 -4.25
C ALA A 433 12.70 -40.57 -2.79
N ILE A 434 13.06 -39.32 -2.51
CA ILE A 434 13.34 -38.86 -1.15
C ILE A 434 12.03 -38.96 -0.37
N GLY A 435 12.02 -39.77 0.69
CA GLY A 435 10.87 -39.88 1.59
C GLY A 435 10.79 -38.68 2.52
N ALA A 436 9.64 -38.49 3.17
CA ALA A 436 9.43 -37.40 4.13
C ALA A 436 10.45 -37.43 5.29
N ASP A 437 10.83 -38.62 5.75
CA ASP A 437 11.81 -38.82 6.83
C ASP A 437 13.23 -38.35 6.44
N ASP A 438 13.56 -38.40 5.15
CA ASP A 438 14.83 -37.88 4.62
C ASP A 438 14.71 -36.37 4.32
N LEU A 439 13.53 -35.89 3.91
CA LEU A 439 13.29 -34.50 3.48
C LEU A 439 13.29 -33.51 4.66
N LEU A 440 12.58 -33.83 5.74
CA LEU A 440 12.39 -32.90 6.86
C LEU A 440 13.72 -32.46 7.51
N PRO A 441 14.67 -33.36 7.82
CA PRO A 441 15.98 -32.95 8.36
C PRO A 441 16.76 -32.02 7.41
N ILE A 442 16.68 -32.26 6.10
CA ILE A 442 17.34 -31.41 5.11
C ILE A 442 16.69 -30.03 5.08
N LEU A 443 15.34 -29.98 5.08
CA LEU A 443 14.59 -28.74 5.07
C LEU A 443 14.85 -27.93 6.33
N SER A 444 14.94 -28.57 7.50
CA SER A 444 15.33 -27.92 8.77
C SER A 444 16.74 -27.35 8.70
N TYR A 445 17.71 -28.09 8.12
CA TYR A 445 19.05 -27.57 7.89
C TYR A 445 19.06 -26.36 6.94
N VAL A 446 18.30 -26.42 5.84
CA VAL A 446 18.17 -25.30 4.88
C VAL A 446 17.53 -24.07 5.55
N ALA A 447 16.47 -24.27 6.35
CA ALA A 447 15.83 -23.20 7.11
C ALA A 447 16.82 -22.58 8.12
N LEU A 448 17.55 -23.39 8.88
CA LEU A 448 18.57 -22.92 9.82
C LEU A 448 19.65 -22.08 9.12
N ARG A 449 20.21 -22.57 8.01
CA ARG A 449 21.25 -21.88 7.21
C ARG A 449 20.74 -20.64 6.48
N SER A 450 19.41 -20.47 6.37
CA SER A 450 18.83 -19.24 5.84
C SER A 450 19.04 -18.04 6.78
N GLU A 451 19.18 -18.29 8.09
CA GLU A 451 19.36 -17.26 9.13
C GLU A 451 18.25 -16.19 9.10
N GLN A 452 17.02 -16.62 8.81
CA GLN A 452 15.87 -15.75 8.63
C GLN A 452 14.76 -16.10 9.64
N PRO A 453 14.79 -15.58 10.88
CA PRO A 453 13.74 -15.82 11.88
C PRO A 453 12.34 -15.44 11.39
N GLN A 454 12.28 -14.44 10.49
CA GLN A 454 11.04 -13.97 9.87
C GLN A 454 10.28 -15.05 9.08
N LEU A 455 10.93 -16.16 8.70
CA LEU A 455 10.28 -17.29 8.03
C LEU A 455 9.13 -17.88 8.87
N VAL A 456 9.22 -17.83 10.19
CA VAL A 456 8.15 -18.30 11.09
C VAL A 456 6.87 -17.51 10.87
N SER A 457 6.97 -16.18 10.89
CA SER A 457 5.84 -15.28 10.69
C SER A 457 5.34 -15.26 9.25
N GLU A 458 6.26 -15.36 8.29
CA GLU A 458 5.93 -15.47 6.87
C GLU A 458 5.09 -16.73 6.61
N CYS A 459 5.54 -17.91 7.06
CA CYS A 459 4.79 -19.15 6.87
C CYS A 459 3.44 -19.15 7.61
N ALA A 460 3.36 -18.53 8.79
CA ALA A 460 2.09 -18.34 9.48
C ALA A 460 1.13 -17.45 8.68
N ALA A 461 1.62 -16.37 8.07
CA ALA A 461 0.81 -15.53 7.19
C ALA A 461 0.36 -16.27 5.92
N LEU A 462 1.21 -17.13 5.34
CA LEU A 462 0.83 -17.93 4.17
C LEU A 462 -0.32 -18.90 4.48
N GLU A 463 -0.32 -19.54 5.65
CA GLU A 463 -1.42 -20.41 6.07
C GLU A 463 -2.76 -19.66 6.13
N GLU A 464 -2.75 -18.39 6.56
CA GLU A 464 -3.96 -17.56 6.67
C GLU A 464 -4.45 -17.02 5.33
N PHE A 465 -3.56 -16.74 4.36
CA PHE A 465 -3.94 -16.06 3.10
C PHE A 465 -3.98 -16.95 1.86
N ILE A 466 -3.37 -18.13 1.87
CA ILE A 466 -3.45 -19.04 0.73
C ILE A 466 -4.81 -19.74 0.74
N HIS A 467 -5.49 -19.68 -0.40
CA HIS A 467 -6.80 -20.33 -0.57
C HIS A 467 -6.72 -21.84 -0.32
N GLU A 468 -7.71 -22.39 0.39
CA GLU A 468 -7.76 -23.80 0.82
C GLU A 468 -7.54 -24.81 -0.33
N GLY A 469 -8.01 -24.48 -1.54
CA GLY A 469 -7.81 -25.30 -2.73
C GLY A 469 -6.34 -25.58 -3.06
N TYR A 470 -5.44 -24.62 -2.84
CA TYR A 470 -3.99 -24.80 -3.00
C TYR A 470 -3.37 -25.56 -1.82
N LEU A 471 -3.95 -25.42 -0.61
CA LEU A 471 -3.48 -26.12 0.59
C LEU A 471 -3.78 -27.64 0.56
N ILE A 472 -4.71 -28.09 -0.28
CA ILE A 472 -5.00 -29.52 -0.48
C ILE A 472 -3.98 -30.17 -1.45
N GLY A 473 -3.25 -29.37 -2.23
CA GLY A 473 -2.32 -29.82 -3.27
C GLY A 473 -0.88 -30.09 -2.81
N GLU A 474 0.04 -30.15 -3.78
CA GLU A 474 1.48 -30.26 -3.56
C GLU A 474 2.01 -29.04 -2.77
N GLU A 475 1.45 -27.87 -3.07
CA GLU A 475 1.84 -26.61 -2.47
C GLU A 475 1.55 -26.59 -0.96
N GLY A 476 0.37 -27.08 -0.55
CA GLY A 476 0.03 -27.24 0.86
C GLY A 476 0.92 -28.24 1.59
N TYR A 477 1.28 -29.36 0.94
CA TYR A 477 2.27 -30.30 1.48
C TYR A 477 3.64 -29.63 1.69
N CYS A 478 4.08 -28.79 0.74
CA CYS A 478 5.33 -28.05 0.86
C CYS A 478 5.30 -27.05 2.02
N LEU A 479 4.21 -26.28 2.16
CA LEU A 479 4.04 -25.33 3.26
C LEU A 479 4.01 -26.04 4.62
N THR A 480 3.25 -27.13 4.75
CA THR A 480 3.16 -27.92 5.98
C THR A 480 4.51 -28.52 6.37
N SER A 481 5.27 -29.01 5.38
CA SER A 481 6.63 -29.54 5.60
C SER A 481 7.57 -28.43 6.07
N MET A 482 7.47 -27.23 5.50
CA MET A 482 8.24 -26.06 5.93
C MET A 482 7.90 -25.65 7.36
N GLN A 483 6.61 -25.57 7.72
CA GLN A 483 6.17 -25.26 9.08
C GLN A 483 6.64 -26.31 10.11
N SER A 484 6.62 -27.59 9.72
CA SER A 484 7.15 -28.69 10.55
C SER A 484 8.66 -28.55 10.76
N ALA A 485 9.40 -28.22 9.70
CA ALA A 485 10.83 -27.98 9.76
C ALA A 485 11.18 -26.76 10.63
N LEU A 486 10.41 -25.67 10.54
CA LEU A 486 10.56 -24.48 11.38
C LEU A 486 10.27 -24.80 12.86
N THR A 487 9.20 -25.53 13.14
CA THR A 487 8.85 -25.97 14.51
C THR A 487 9.98 -26.82 15.13
N TYR A 488 10.60 -27.70 14.33
CA TYR A 488 11.77 -28.45 14.78
C TYR A 488 12.95 -27.51 15.07
N VAL A 489 13.27 -26.56 14.19
CA VAL A 489 14.35 -25.59 14.42
C VAL A 489 14.08 -24.74 15.66
N GLU A 490 12.84 -24.29 15.87
CA GLU A 490 12.41 -23.59 17.08
C GLU A 490 12.70 -24.42 18.34
N SER A 491 12.61 -25.75 18.30
CA SER A 491 12.87 -26.61 19.47
C SER A 491 14.35 -26.89 19.77
N LEU A 492 15.27 -26.63 18.82
CA LEU A 492 16.69 -27.03 18.94
C LEU A 492 17.40 -26.34 20.11
N HIS A 493 17.09 -25.07 20.41
CA HIS A 493 17.72 -24.35 21.52
C HIS A 493 17.46 -24.99 22.90
N LEU A 494 16.32 -25.67 23.07
CA LEU A 494 16.00 -26.40 24.31
C LEU A 494 16.90 -27.64 24.48
N GLY A 495 17.19 -28.34 23.38
CA GLY A 495 18.09 -29.49 23.37
C GLY A 495 19.57 -29.11 23.50
N GLY A 496 19.98 -28.00 22.87
CA GLY A 496 21.34 -27.46 22.95
C GLY A 496 21.75 -27.05 24.37
N GLY A 497 20.81 -26.49 25.15
CA GLY A 497 21.03 -26.16 26.55
C GLY A 497 21.36 -27.39 27.43
N LEU A 498 20.71 -28.53 27.17
CA LEU A 498 20.98 -29.79 27.86
C LEU A 498 22.33 -30.39 27.47
N GLN A 499 22.74 -30.28 26.20
CA GLN A 499 24.03 -30.77 25.73
C GLN A 499 25.21 -29.90 26.21
N GLN A 500 25.02 -28.58 26.36
CA GLN A 500 26.02 -27.69 26.96
C GLN A 500 26.14 -27.91 28.47
N ALA A 501 25.03 -28.11 29.18
CA ALA A 501 25.04 -28.47 30.60
C ALA A 501 25.75 -29.82 30.85
N ALA A 502 25.55 -30.80 29.98
CA ALA A 502 26.20 -32.11 30.07
C ALA A 502 27.70 -32.10 29.69
N LYS A 503 28.20 -31.07 29.00
CA LYS A 503 29.64 -30.88 28.71
C LYS A 503 30.38 -30.13 29.83
N LEU A 504 29.65 -29.52 30.77
CA LEU A 504 30.20 -28.76 31.91
C LEU A 504 30.19 -29.56 33.23
N THR A 505 29.63 -30.76 33.22
CA THR A 505 29.75 -31.80 34.26
C THR A 505 30.70 -32.89 33.81
#